data_AF-A0A1I7UEK1-F1
#
_entry.id   AF-A0A1I7UEK1-F1
#
_cell.length_a   1.000
_cell.length_b   1.000
_cell.length_c   1.000
_cell.angle_alpha   90.00
_cell.angle_beta   90.00
_cell.angle_gamma   90.00
#
_symmetry.space_group_name_H-M   'P 1'
#
loop_
_entity.id
_entity.type
_entity.pdbx_description
1 polymer ?
#
loop_
_entity_poly.entity_id
_entity_poly.type
_entity_poly.pdbx_seq_one_letter_code
_entity_poly.pdbx_strand_id
1 'polypeptide(L)'
;MWFFLILLFINTILLQAALSPADTFFKKKNCDSQCIFNKELSLESISSFPTNCSRVCTFLSLNEYSGINESKLTNLFKNVKVLIGGLSVSNTAFTSLKFLAPLEGIECSDDVGINIQNNNEMVDTGLINLKTIDCPTIFISAGFQMTGLNVPKLERVYSNTIDEIIFKNNSEELLLDPFLCYGLRNVLSMDNEDAPTFDGETCEQVEKSAPERNVTYMDGKSKSATMVNNFHECFDFLVSVVIFVVTQL
;
A
#
# COMPACT_ATOMS: atom_id res chain seq x y z
N MET A 1 43.61 36.04 -30.94
CA MET A 1 42.69 35.10 -31.64
C MET A 1 42.64 33.70 -31.02
N TRP A 2 43.61 33.27 -30.20
CA TRP A 2 43.57 31.97 -29.50
C TRP A 2 42.88 32.00 -28.13
N PHE A 3 42.85 33.14 -27.44
CA PHE A 3 42.15 33.29 -26.14
C PHE A 3 40.63 33.14 -26.23
N PHE A 4 40.01 33.53 -27.35
CA PHE A 4 38.56 33.36 -27.58
C PHE A 4 38.17 31.90 -27.85
N LEU A 5 39.07 31.09 -28.42
CA LEU A 5 38.83 29.66 -28.63
C LEU A 5 38.94 28.89 -27.31
N ILE A 6 39.86 29.25 -26.42
CA ILE A 6 40.01 28.63 -25.10
C ILE A 6 38.77 28.87 -24.20
N LEU A 7 38.15 30.06 -24.27
CA LEU A 7 36.91 30.36 -23.54
C LEU A 7 35.68 29.59 -24.05
N LEU A 8 35.66 29.19 -25.32
CA LEU A 8 34.65 28.30 -25.88
C LEU A 8 34.86 26.84 -25.46
N PHE A 9 36.12 26.39 -25.29
CA PHE A 9 36.42 25.05 -24.77
C PHE A 9 36.22 24.91 -23.25
N ILE A 10 36.41 25.98 -22.46
CA ILE A 10 36.15 25.93 -21.00
C ILE A 10 34.64 25.91 -20.69
N ASN A 11 33.80 26.51 -21.55
CA ASN A 11 32.34 26.45 -21.41
C ASN A 11 31.71 25.15 -21.96
N THR A 12 32.40 24.39 -22.82
CA THR A 12 31.90 23.08 -23.28
C THR A 12 32.21 21.95 -22.29
N ILE A 13 33.09 22.16 -21.30
CA ILE A 13 33.44 21.15 -20.30
C ILE A 13 32.50 21.19 -19.06
N LEU A 14 31.61 22.19 -18.94
CA LEU A 14 30.67 22.29 -17.81
C LEU A 14 29.21 21.94 -18.13
N LEU A 15 28.90 21.47 -19.34
CA LEU A 15 27.59 20.87 -19.62
C LEU A 15 27.58 19.38 -19.27
N GLN A 16 27.91 19.03 -18.02
CA GLN A 16 27.34 17.82 -17.48
C GLN A 16 25.87 18.14 -17.23
N ALA A 17 24.97 17.62 -18.07
CA ALA A 17 23.57 17.58 -17.73
C ALA A 17 23.47 16.86 -16.38
N ALA A 18 23.13 17.59 -15.32
CA ALA A 18 22.88 16.98 -14.03
C ALA A 18 21.78 15.93 -14.23
N LEU A 19 22.08 14.67 -13.90
CA LEU A 19 21.08 13.61 -13.94
C LEU A 19 19.93 13.99 -13.01
N SER A 20 18.70 13.63 -13.39
CA SER A 20 17.57 13.83 -12.49
C SER A 20 17.79 13.05 -11.18
N PRO A 21 17.14 13.45 -10.06
CA PRO A 21 17.21 12.69 -8.81
C PRO A 21 16.81 11.22 -9.02
N ALA A 22 15.78 10.98 -9.83
CA ALA A 22 15.33 9.65 -10.22
C ALA A 22 16.43 8.84 -10.94
N ASP A 23 17.06 9.41 -11.96
CA ASP A 23 18.11 8.72 -12.72
C ASP A 23 19.34 8.44 -11.85
N THR A 24 19.68 9.36 -10.94
CA THR A 24 20.76 9.19 -9.98
C THR A 24 20.47 8.04 -9.03
N PHE A 25 19.25 7.96 -8.50
CA PHE A 25 18.81 6.87 -7.63
C PHE A 25 18.80 5.51 -8.36
N PHE A 26 18.23 5.44 -9.56
CA PHE A 26 18.22 4.20 -10.35
C PHE A 26 19.63 3.73 -10.73
N LYS A 27 20.55 4.66 -11.02
CA LYS A 27 21.96 4.33 -11.21
C LYS A 27 22.59 3.75 -9.95
N LYS A 28 22.33 4.33 -8.77
CA LYS A 28 22.82 3.82 -7.48
C LYS A 28 22.29 2.40 -7.19
N LYS A 29 21.05 2.11 -7.59
CA LYS A 29 20.42 0.78 -7.44
C LYS A 29 20.77 -0.21 -8.57
N ASN A 30 21.69 0.15 -9.48
CA ASN A 30 22.13 -0.68 -10.61
C ASN A 30 20.97 -1.16 -11.51
N CYS A 31 20.02 -0.27 -11.77
CA CYS A 31 18.90 -0.56 -12.66
C CYS A 31 19.38 -0.83 -14.09
N ASP A 32 18.90 -1.92 -14.68
CA ASP A 32 19.06 -2.16 -16.12
C ASP A 32 18.26 -1.10 -16.89
N SER A 33 18.92 -0.42 -17.81
CA SER A 33 18.32 0.59 -18.69
C SER A 33 17.03 0.13 -19.40
N GLN A 34 16.91 -1.15 -19.76
CA GLN A 34 15.70 -1.67 -20.42
C GLN A 34 14.54 -1.92 -19.45
N CYS A 35 14.80 -1.86 -18.15
CA CYS A 35 13.85 -2.08 -17.06
C CYS A 35 13.53 -0.80 -16.29
N ILE A 36 13.93 0.37 -16.80
CA ILE A 36 13.57 1.68 -16.25
C ILE A 36 12.29 2.17 -16.92
N PHE A 37 11.32 2.57 -16.11
CA PHE A 37 10.12 3.29 -16.54
C PHE A 37 10.05 4.63 -15.81
N ASN A 38 10.53 5.69 -16.45
CA ASN A 38 10.59 7.04 -15.89
C ASN A 38 9.50 7.96 -16.49
N LYS A 39 8.23 7.50 -16.41
CA LYS A 39 7.04 8.22 -16.86
C LYS A 39 5.88 7.96 -15.89
N GLU A 40 4.88 8.82 -15.88
CA GLU A 40 3.61 8.52 -15.22
C GLU A 40 2.90 7.39 -15.97
N LEU A 41 2.35 6.42 -15.24
CA LEU A 41 1.65 5.30 -15.84
C LEU A 41 0.21 5.70 -16.21
N SER A 42 -0.07 5.71 -17.51
CA SER A 42 -1.36 6.06 -18.10
C SER A 42 -1.63 5.22 -19.35
N LEU A 43 -2.82 5.35 -19.94
CA LEU A 43 -3.14 4.71 -21.22
C LEU A 43 -2.18 5.11 -22.36
N GLU A 44 -1.54 6.28 -22.28
CA GLU A 44 -0.60 6.77 -23.29
C GLU A 44 0.80 6.17 -23.12
N SER A 45 1.24 5.96 -21.87
CA SER A 45 2.59 5.51 -21.55
C SER A 45 2.71 4.00 -21.34
N ILE A 46 1.58 3.30 -21.12
CA ILE A 46 1.53 1.86 -20.78
C ILE A 46 2.28 0.96 -21.79
N SER A 47 2.31 1.34 -23.07
CA SER A 47 3.01 0.61 -24.12
C SER A 47 4.53 0.60 -23.96
N SER A 48 5.07 1.57 -23.21
CA SER A 48 6.50 1.69 -22.92
C SER A 48 6.92 1.07 -21.58
N PHE A 49 5.98 0.48 -20.84
CA PHE A 49 6.30 -0.20 -19.59
C PHE A 49 7.10 -1.51 -19.85
N PRO A 50 8.17 -1.79 -19.09
CA PRO A 50 9.05 -2.93 -19.34
C PRO A 50 8.45 -4.24 -18.82
N THR A 51 7.70 -4.93 -19.68
CA THR A 51 6.94 -6.16 -19.34
C THR A 51 7.78 -7.44 -19.21
N ASN A 52 9.02 -7.44 -19.73
CA ASN A 52 9.93 -8.58 -19.67
C ASN A 52 10.89 -8.55 -18.48
N CYS A 53 10.74 -7.57 -17.59
CA CYS A 53 11.62 -7.35 -16.46
C CYS A 53 11.01 -7.91 -15.17
N SER A 54 11.83 -8.62 -14.39
CA SER A 54 11.46 -9.06 -13.04
C SER A 54 11.79 -8.03 -11.97
N ARG A 55 12.80 -7.20 -12.21
CA ARG A 55 13.16 -6.01 -11.44
C ARG A 55 12.85 -4.79 -12.29
N VAL A 56 11.92 -3.94 -11.86
CA VAL A 56 11.53 -2.72 -12.59
C VAL A 56 11.85 -1.50 -11.75
N CYS A 57 12.52 -0.53 -12.35
CA CYS A 57 12.88 0.73 -11.73
C CYS A 57 11.93 1.83 -12.17
N THR A 58 11.07 2.25 -11.26
CA THR A 58 10.06 3.26 -11.50
C THR A 58 9.51 3.78 -10.17
N PHE A 59 9.16 5.06 -10.17
CA PHE A 59 8.30 5.62 -9.14
C PHE A 59 6.85 5.34 -9.57
N LEU A 60 6.34 4.17 -9.20
CA LEU A 60 5.03 3.72 -9.67
C LEU A 60 3.93 4.56 -9.01
N SER A 61 3.19 5.31 -9.82
CA SER A 61 2.03 6.07 -9.40
C SER A 61 0.79 5.61 -10.16
N LEU A 62 -0.28 5.27 -9.43
CA LEU A 62 -1.60 4.96 -9.95
C LEU A 62 -2.61 5.90 -9.30
N ASN A 63 -3.34 6.65 -10.12
CA ASN A 63 -4.30 7.63 -9.64
C ASN A 63 -5.59 7.64 -10.49
N GLU A 64 -6.52 8.54 -10.18
CA GLU A 64 -7.78 8.70 -10.90
C GLU A 64 -7.60 9.03 -12.41
N TYR A 65 -6.43 9.54 -12.81
CA TYR A 65 -6.09 9.92 -14.17
C TYR A 65 -5.38 8.81 -14.96
N SER A 66 -4.88 7.75 -14.30
CA SER A 66 -4.19 6.66 -14.98
C SER A 66 -5.08 5.98 -16.03
N GLY A 67 -6.38 5.80 -15.74
CA GLY A 67 -7.37 5.25 -16.67
C GLY A 67 -7.16 3.77 -17.04
N ILE A 68 -6.38 3.02 -16.25
CA ILE A 68 -6.06 1.62 -16.51
C ILE A 68 -6.82 0.74 -15.51
N ASN A 69 -7.54 -0.26 -16.02
CA ASN A 69 -8.27 -1.21 -15.19
C ASN A 69 -7.36 -2.32 -14.62
N GLU A 70 -7.85 -3.02 -13.59
CA GLU A 70 -7.10 -4.06 -12.88
C GLU A 70 -6.63 -5.21 -13.80
N SER A 71 -7.42 -5.59 -14.81
CA SER A 71 -7.04 -6.67 -15.75
C SER A 71 -5.83 -6.29 -16.61
N LYS A 72 -5.78 -5.04 -17.10
CA LYS A 72 -4.61 -4.53 -17.83
C LYS A 72 -3.40 -4.43 -16.91
N LEU A 73 -3.57 -3.93 -15.68
CA LEU A 73 -2.48 -3.86 -14.69
C LEU A 73 -1.95 -5.25 -14.33
N THR A 74 -2.84 -6.23 -14.13
CA THR A 74 -2.45 -7.62 -13.82
C THR A 74 -1.56 -8.21 -14.91
N ASN A 75 -1.91 -7.98 -16.18
CA ASN A 75 -1.10 -8.42 -17.30
C ASN A 75 0.22 -7.64 -17.43
N LEU A 76 0.20 -6.34 -17.12
CA LEU A 76 1.36 -5.46 -17.17
C LEU A 76 2.43 -5.88 -16.15
N PHE A 77 2.01 -6.21 -14.93
CA PHE A 77 2.89 -6.49 -13.80
C PHE A 77 3.13 -7.97 -13.53
N LYS A 78 2.61 -8.88 -14.36
CA LYS A 78 2.69 -10.34 -14.15
C LYS A 78 4.09 -10.89 -13.90
N ASN A 79 5.12 -10.24 -14.42
CA ASN A 79 6.53 -10.64 -14.29
C ASN A 79 7.29 -9.85 -13.23
N VAL A 80 6.72 -8.74 -12.74
CA VAL A 80 7.41 -7.80 -11.84
C VAL A 80 7.42 -8.39 -10.43
N LYS A 81 8.61 -8.77 -9.98
CA LYS A 81 8.87 -9.33 -8.65
C LYS A 81 9.45 -8.30 -7.69
N VAL A 82 10.19 -7.32 -8.21
CA VAL A 82 10.79 -6.27 -7.38
C VAL A 82 10.55 -4.93 -8.04
N LEU A 83 9.98 -4.00 -7.27
CA LEU A 83 9.78 -2.61 -7.64
C LEU A 83 10.86 -1.74 -6.97
N ILE A 84 11.54 -0.89 -7.74
CA ILE A 84 12.59 0.00 -7.24
C ILE A 84 12.22 1.46 -7.56
N GLY A 85 12.04 2.29 -6.55
CA GLY A 85 11.63 3.70 -6.67
C GLY A 85 10.66 4.08 -5.57
N GLY A 86 9.47 3.49 -5.60
CA GLY A 86 8.40 3.72 -4.62
C GLY A 86 7.05 3.32 -5.20
N LEU A 87 6.01 3.39 -4.37
CA LEU A 87 4.64 3.02 -4.76
C LEU A 87 3.65 4.05 -4.22
N SER A 88 2.92 4.71 -5.13
CA SER A 88 1.80 5.58 -4.79
C SER A 88 0.53 5.09 -5.46
N VAL A 89 -0.54 4.90 -4.68
CA VAL A 89 -1.87 4.57 -5.19
C VAL A 89 -2.89 5.49 -4.52
N SER A 90 -3.52 6.39 -5.29
CA SER A 90 -4.39 7.41 -4.72
C SER A 90 -5.68 7.63 -5.50
N ASN A 91 -6.79 7.89 -4.80
CA ASN A 91 -8.08 8.26 -5.41
C ASN A 91 -8.59 7.27 -6.47
N THR A 92 -8.33 5.98 -6.30
CA THR A 92 -8.78 4.94 -7.24
C THR A 92 -10.00 4.20 -6.70
N ALA A 93 -10.75 3.57 -7.61
CA ALA A 93 -11.82 2.61 -7.27
C ALA A 93 -11.28 1.18 -7.13
N PHE A 94 -9.98 1.00 -6.88
CA PHE A 94 -9.41 -0.34 -6.71
C PHE A 94 -9.82 -0.93 -5.37
N THR A 95 -10.31 -2.17 -5.41
CA THR A 95 -10.68 -2.90 -4.19
C THR A 95 -9.46 -3.55 -3.52
N SER A 96 -8.37 -3.72 -4.27
CA SER A 96 -7.08 -4.23 -3.80
C SER A 96 -5.95 -3.90 -4.78
N LEU A 97 -4.71 -4.19 -4.39
CA LEU A 97 -3.53 -4.14 -5.28
C LEU A 97 -3.17 -5.53 -5.81
N LYS A 98 -4.13 -6.45 -5.97
CA LYS A 98 -3.87 -7.83 -6.43
C LYS A 98 -3.27 -7.92 -7.83
N PHE A 99 -3.37 -6.86 -8.63
CA PHE A 99 -2.63 -6.75 -9.89
C PHE A 99 -1.10 -6.70 -9.68
N LEU A 100 -0.62 -6.43 -8.47
CA LEU A 100 0.77 -6.53 -8.01
C LEU A 100 1.05 -7.81 -7.21
N ALA A 101 0.15 -8.82 -7.20
CA ALA A 101 0.36 -10.06 -6.47
C ALA A 101 1.71 -10.78 -6.71
N PRO A 102 2.37 -10.68 -7.89
CA PRO A 102 3.70 -11.25 -8.08
C PRO A 102 4.84 -10.53 -7.34
N LEU A 103 4.62 -9.31 -6.82
CA LEU A 103 5.66 -8.57 -6.08
C LEU A 103 6.13 -9.36 -4.86
N GLU A 104 7.45 -9.53 -4.79
CA GLU A 104 8.18 -10.13 -3.67
C GLU A 104 8.93 -9.05 -2.86
N GLY A 105 9.26 -7.90 -3.48
CA GLY A 105 9.92 -6.81 -2.77
C GLY A 105 9.68 -5.42 -3.34
N ILE A 106 9.77 -4.41 -2.47
CA ILE A 106 9.73 -2.99 -2.83
C ILE A 106 10.96 -2.33 -2.22
N GLU A 107 11.73 -1.62 -3.04
CA GLU A 107 12.86 -0.79 -2.62
C GLU A 107 12.57 0.66 -3.00
N CYS A 108 12.66 1.57 -2.06
CA CYS A 108 12.30 2.97 -2.22
C CYS A 108 13.54 3.87 -2.28
N SER A 109 13.35 5.11 -2.74
CA SER A 109 14.33 6.17 -2.51
C SER A 109 14.21 6.74 -1.11
N ASP A 110 15.19 7.56 -0.72
CA ASP A 110 15.27 8.16 0.62
C ASP A 110 14.11 9.14 0.90
N ASP A 111 13.37 9.56 -0.13
CA ASP A 111 12.31 10.57 -0.10
C ASP A 111 10.94 10.07 -0.60
N VAL A 112 10.83 8.84 -1.11
CA VAL A 112 9.58 8.29 -1.66
C VAL A 112 9.31 6.92 -1.05
N GLY A 113 8.31 6.81 -0.19
CA GLY A 113 7.89 5.55 0.43
C GLY A 113 6.78 4.80 -0.32
N ILE A 114 6.02 4.02 0.44
CA ILE A 114 4.73 3.46 0.03
C ILE A 114 3.63 4.40 0.51
N ASN A 115 2.78 4.86 -0.40
CA ASN A 115 1.68 5.76 -0.11
C ASN A 115 0.37 5.24 -0.74
N ILE A 116 -0.58 4.81 0.10
CA ILE A 116 -1.89 4.33 -0.35
C ILE A 116 -2.96 5.21 0.31
N GLN A 117 -3.64 6.05 -0.47
CA GLN A 117 -4.52 7.08 0.06
C GLN A 117 -5.85 7.21 -0.69
N ASN A 118 -6.93 7.55 0.00
CA ASN A 118 -8.22 7.91 -0.60
C ASN A 118 -8.79 6.85 -1.56
N ASN A 119 -8.50 5.56 -1.33
CA ASN A 119 -9.02 4.45 -2.14
C ASN A 119 -10.21 3.81 -1.43
N ASN A 120 -11.33 4.52 -1.32
CA ASN A 120 -12.45 4.19 -0.41
C ASN A 120 -13.12 2.82 -0.63
N GLU A 121 -12.85 2.16 -1.76
CA GLU A 121 -13.33 0.81 -2.08
C GLU A 121 -12.32 -0.29 -1.72
N MET A 122 -11.10 0.08 -1.31
CA MET A 122 -10.04 -0.85 -0.96
C MET A 122 -10.34 -1.55 0.36
N VAL A 123 -10.31 -2.89 0.33
CA VAL A 123 -10.57 -3.74 1.51
C VAL A 123 -9.27 -4.28 2.10
N ASP A 124 -8.33 -4.65 1.24
CA ASP A 124 -6.97 -5.06 1.61
C ASP A 124 -6.00 -4.80 0.45
N THR A 125 -4.68 -4.80 0.72
CA THR A 125 -3.70 -4.57 -0.36
C THR A 125 -3.55 -5.79 -1.28
N GLY A 126 -3.76 -7.00 -0.79
CA GLY A 126 -3.63 -8.23 -1.58
C GLY A 126 -2.21 -8.55 -2.06
N LEU A 127 -1.19 -7.98 -1.41
CA LEU A 127 0.23 -8.19 -1.74
C LEU A 127 0.75 -9.52 -1.15
N ILE A 128 0.11 -10.62 -1.54
CA ILE A 128 0.23 -11.94 -0.92
C ILE A 128 1.61 -12.59 -1.02
N ASN A 129 2.48 -12.12 -1.93
CA ASN A 129 3.83 -12.62 -2.10
C ASN A 129 4.92 -11.65 -1.61
N LEU A 130 4.54 -10.48 -1.08
CA LEU A 130 5.49 -9.48 -0.62
C LEU A 130 6.24 -10.00 0.60
N LYS A 131 7.56 -10.01 0.53
CA LYS A 131 8.47 -10.50 1.58
C LYS A 131 9.29 -9.40 2.21
N THR A 132 9.77 -8.46 1.40
CA THR A 132 10.69 -7.41 1.83
C THR A 132 10.22 -6.03 1.40
N ILE A 133 10.24 -5.08 2.33
CA ILE A 133 10.10 -3.66 2.03
C ILE A 133 11.38 -2.97 2.49
N ASP A 134 11.97 -2.14 1.65
CA ASP A 134 13.13 -1.30 1.96
C ASP A 134 12.72 0.15 1.64
N CYS A 135 12.03 0.80 2.59
CA CYS A 135 11.43 2.11 2.37
C CYS A 135 11.49 3.00 3.61
N PRO A 136 11.67 4.33 3.42
CA PRO A 136 11.70 5.27 4.54
C PRO A 136 10.34 5.31 5.24
N THR A 137 9.24 5.30 4.48
CA THR A 137 7.87 5.46 5.00
C THR A 137 6.88 4.46 4.39
N ILE A 138 5.89 4.06 5.19
CA ILE A 138 4.69 3.36 4.73
C ILE A 138 3.48 4.12 5.28
N PHE A 139 2.72 4.77 4.40
CA PHE A 139 1.53 5.52 4.75
C PHE A 139 0.29 4.92 4.09
N ILE A 140 -0.69 4.57 4.91
CA ILE A 140 -1.92 3.91 4.45
C ILE A 140 -3.14 4.60 5.09
N SER A 141 -3.92 5.26 4.22
CA SER A 141 -5.19 5.91 4.53
C SER A 141 -6.19 5.63 3.41
N ALA A 142 -6.57 4.37 3.25
CA ALA A 142 -7.44 3.92 2.16
C ALA A 142 -8.94 4.04 2.48
N GLY A 143 -9.31 4.51 3.66
CA GLY A 143 -10.70 4.74 4.05
C GLY A 143 -11.33 3.54 4.77
N PHE A 144 -12.62 3.69 5.09
CA PHE A 144 -13.32 2.85 6.07
C PHE A 144 -13.54 1.38 5.67
N GLN A 145 -13.28 0.99 4.41
CA GLN A 145 -13.42 -0.41 3.98
C GLN A 145 -12.16 -1.23 4.19
N MET A 146 -11.01 -0.59 4.44
CA MET A 146 -9.74 -1.30 4.57
C MET A 146 -9.67 -1.98 5.93
N THR A 147 -9.76 -3.31 5.94
CA THR A 147 -9.81 -4.15 7.15
C THR A 147 -8.50 -4.86 7.45
N GLY A 148 -7.54 -4.82 6.52
CA GLY A 148 -6.26 -5.49 6.68
C GLY A 148 -5.28 -5.15 5.55
N LEU A 149 -4.02 -5.58 5.71
CA LEU A 149 -3.03 -5.48 4.65
C LEU A 149 -3.02 -6.69 3.72
N ASN A 150 -3.28 -7.90 4.23
CA ASN A 150 -3.16 -9.16 3.47
C ASN A 150 -1.75 -9.37 2.87
N VAL A 151 -0.73 -9.34 3.75
CA VAL A 151 0.70 -9.54 3.44
C VAL A 151 1.30 -10.73 4.22
N PRO A 152 0.75 -11.95 4.07
CA PRO A 152 1.09 -13.10 4.94
C PRO A 152 2.54 -13.59 4.84
N LYS A 153 3.29 -13.17 3.82
CA LYS A 153 4.70 -13.56 3.61
C LYS A 153 5.68 -12.45 3.97
N LEU A 154 5.22 -11.34 4.54
CA LEU A 154 6.08 -10.23 4.89
C LEU A 154 7.03 -10.67 6.01
N GLU A 155 8.32 -10.71 5.70
CA GLU A 155 9.36 -11.21 6.61
C GLU A 155 10.21 -10.09 7.17
N ARG A 156 10.46 -9.04 6.37
CA ARG A 156 11.33 -7.92 6.77
C ARG A 156 10.86 -6.61 6.19
N VAL A 157 10.93 -5.58 7.02
CA VAL A 157 10.84 -4.20 6.57
C VAL A 157 12.10 -3.48 7.05
N TYR A 158 12.86 -2.95 6.10
CA TYR A 158 14.02 -2.12 6.32
C TYR A 158 13.63 -0.67 6.10
N SER A 159 14.01 0.20 7.03
CA SER A 159 13.98 1.64 6.84
C SER A 159 15.34 2.20 7.20
N ASN A 160 15.85 3.11 6.36
CA ASN A 160 17.09 3.85 6.62
C ASN A 160 16.83 5.22 7.27
N THR A 161 15.57 5.54 7.54
CA THR A 161 15.13 6.71 8.30
C THR A 161 14.32 6.27 9.52
N ILE A 162 14.12 7.18 10.46
CA ILE A 162 13.36 6.96 11.71
C ILE A 162 11.84 7.10 11.43
N ASP A 163 11.41 7.02 10.16
CA ASP A 163 10.07 7.45 9.79
C ASP A 163 9.00 6.36 9.95
N GLU A 164 7.80 6.88 10.23
CA GLU A 164 6.62 6.23 10.77
C GLU A 164 5.95 5.29 9.76
N ILE A 165 5.56 4.10 10.22
CA ILE A 165 4.54 3.28 9.55
C ILE A 165 3.19 3.71 10.08
N ILE A 166 2.41 4.40 9.24
CA ILE A 166 1.18 5.07 9.67
C ILE A 166 -0.01 4.46 8.97
N PHE A 167 -0.96 3.98 9.79
CA PHE A 167 -2.31 3.67 9.37
C PHE A 167 -3.23 4.77 9.88
N LYS A 168 -3.93 5.46 8.99
CA LYS A 168 -4.78 6.58 9.35
C LYS A 168 -6.13 6.51 8.66
N ASN A 169 -7.21 6.80 9.39
CA ASN A 169 -8.57 6.87 8.88
C ASN A 169 -8.97 5.64 8.03
N ASN A 170 -8.57 4.44 8.47
CA ASN A 170 -8.98 3.19 7.86
C ASN A 170 -10.23 2.64 8.57
N SER A 171 -10.59 1.37 8.36
CA SER A 171 -11.75 0.77 9.06
C SER A 171 -11.54 0.72 10.58
N GLU A 172 -12.65 0.81 11.33
CA GLU A 172 -12.61 0.62 12.79
C GLU A 172 -12.19 -0.82 13.14
N GLU A 173 -12.46 -1.78 12.25
CA GLU A 173 -12.04 -3.17 12.38
C GLU A 173 -10.52 -3.32 12.50
N LEU A 174 -9.71 -2.50 11.82
CA LEU A 174 -8.24 -2.52 11.99
C LEU A 174 -7.81 -2.12 13.40
N LEU A 175 -8.54 -1.18 14.01
CA LEU A 175 -8.31 -0.75 15.38
C LEU A 175 -8.73 -1.82 16.39
N LEU A 176 -9.60 -2.76 16.01
CA LEU A 176 -9.97 -3.91 16.85
C LEU A 176 -8.97 -5.07 16.78
N ASP A 177 -7.99 -5.04 15.87
CA ASP A 177 -6.97 -6.07 15.71
C ASP A 177 -5.58 -5.59 16.19
N PRO A 178 -5.30 -5.66 17.50
CA PRO A 178 -3.97 -5.30 18.02
C PRO A 178 -2.87 -6.24 17.50
N PHE A 179 -3.21 -7.47 17.08
CA PHE A 179 -2.21 -8.43 16.57
C PHE A 179 -1.63 -7.99 15.23
N LEU A 180 -2.40 -7.28 14.39
CA LEU A 180 -1.85 -6.69 13.18
C LEU A 180 -0.77 -5.66 13.48
N CYS A 181 -1.01 -4.77 14.45
CA CYS A 181 -0.04 -3.76 14.88
C CYS A 181 1.24 -4.40 15.41
N TYR A 182 1.11 -5.35 16.36
CA TYR A 182 2.25 -6.08 16.90
C TYR A 182 2.97 -6.94 15.85
N GLY A 183 2.23 -7.56 14.93
CA GLY A 183 2.79 -8.34 13.83
C GLY A 183 3.70 -7.49 12.95
N LEU A 184 3.25 -6.29 12.58
CA LEU A 184 4.08 -5.33 11.84
C LEU A 184 5.29 -4.89 12.65
N ARG A 185 5.11 -4.52 13.92
CA ARG A 185 6.23 -4.15 14.83
C ARG A 185 7.30 -5.24 14.92
N ASN A 186 6.88 -6.50 15.02
CA ASN A 186 7.80 -7.65 15.12
C ASN A 186 8.60 -7.85 13.83
N VAL A 187 7.94 -7.72 12.67
CA VAL A 187 8.60 -7.81 11.35
C VAL A 187 9.62 -6.69 11.16
N LEU A 188 9.37 -5.52 11.75
CA LEU A 188 10.27 -4.38 11.72
C LEU A 188 11.43 -4.49 12.72
N SER A 189 11.33 -5.38 13.72
CA SER A 189 12.25 -5.44 14.86
C SER A 189 12.36 -4.10 15.62
N MET A 190 11.23 -3.42 15.85
CA MET A 190 11.20 -2.07 16.43
C MET A 190 10.85 -2.04 17.93
N ASP A 191 11.66 -1.29 18.68
CA ASP A 191 11.73 -1.37 20.13
C ASP A 191 10.68 -0.55 20.86
N ASN A 192 10.27 0.65 20.38
CA ASN A 192 9.11 1.42 20.87
C ASN A 192 8.78 2.69 20.05
N GLU A 193 9.77 3.51 19.65
CA GLU A 193 9.50 4.82 18.98
C GLU A 193 9.25 4.72 17.48
N ASP A 194 9.80 3.70 16.82
CA ASP A 194 9.63 3.49 15.38
C ASP A 194 8.41 2.62 15.05
N ALA A 195 7.70 2.14 16.09
CA ALA A 195 6.61 1.18 15.94
C ALA A 195 5.46 1.74 15.06
N PRO A 196 4.74 0.85 14.34
CA PRO A 196 3.60 1.27 13.55
C PRO A 196 2.53 1.93 14.43
N THR A 197 1.91 2.99 13.93
CA THR A 197 0.80 3.69 14.60
C THR A 197 -0.50 3.54 13.82
N PHE A 198 -1.60 3.45 14.55
CA PHE A 198 -2.96 3.37 14.01
C PHE A 198 -3.76 4.53 14.56
N ASP A 199 -4.15 5.48 13.71
CA ASP A 199 -4.80 6.75 14.10
C ASP A 199 -4.04 7.54 15.18
N GLY A 200 -2.71 7.44 15.15
CA GLY A 200 -1.82 8.07 16.12
C GLY A 200 -1.69 7.32 17.45
N GLU A 201 -2.32 6.16 17.59
CA GLU A 201 -2.17 5.27 18.74
C GLU A 201 -1.04 4.24 18.52
N THR A 202 -0.24 3.97 19.56
CA THR A 202 0.72 2.85 19.58
C THR A 202 0.00 1.51 19.68
N CYS A 203 0.69 0.40 19.40
CA CYS A 203 0.09 -0.93 19.53
C CYS A 203 -0.46 -1.21 20.95
N GLU A 204 0.21 -0.73 22.00
CA GLU A 204 -0.25 -0.86 23.39
C GLU A 204 -1.52 -0.05 23.65
N GLN A 205 -1.62 1.17 23.08
CA GLN A 205 -2.81 1.99 23.18
C GLN A 205 -3.99 1.35 22.44
N VAL A 206 -3.74 0.83 21.24
CA VAL A 206 -4.72 0.06 20.46
C VAL A 206 -5.20 -1.15 21.27
N GLU A 207 -4.28 -1.96 21.82
CA GLU A 207 -4.65 -3.11 22.63
C GLU A 207 -5.49 -2.72 23.86
N LYS A 208 -5.08 -1.66 24.57
CA LYS A 208 -5.78 -1.18 25.76
C LYS A 208 -7.20 -0.68 25.43
N SER A 209 -7.37 0.02 24.31
CA SER A 209 -8.64 0.60 23.88
C SER A 209 -9.54 -0.38 23.13
N ALA A 210 -9.02 -1.54 22.68
CA ALA A 210 -9.77 -2.52 21.88
C ALA A 210 -11.04 -3.07 22.55
N PRO A 211 -11.09 -3.37 23.87
CA PRO A 211 -12.31 -3.86 24.52
C PRO A 211 -13.46 -2.85 24.47
N GLU A 212 -13.17 -1.57 24.78
CA GLU A 212 -14.17 -0.49 24.77
C GLU A 212 -14.65 -0.17 23.35
N ARG A 213 -13.72 -0.16 22.38
CA ARG A 213 -14.06 0.01 20.97
C ARG A 213 -14.90 -1.14 20.44
N ASN A 214 -14.60 -2.38 20.80
CA ASN A 214 -15.40 -3.54 20.37
C ASN A 214 -16.85 -3.44 20.86
N VAL A 215 -17.07 -3.02 22.12
CA VAL A 215 -18.43 -2.79 22.64
C VAL A 215 -19.13 -1.69 21.84
N THR A 216 -18.44 -0.59 21.57
CA THR A 216 -18.99 0.56 20.82
C THR A 216 -19.29 0.20 19.37
N TYR A 217 -18.38 -0.52 18.71
CA TYR A 217 -18.52 -1.03 17.36
C TYR A 217 -19.70 -1.99 17.24
N MET A 218 -19.85 -2.93 18.18
CA MET A 218 -20.98 -3.87 18.20
C MET A 218 -22.32 -3.16 18.47
N ASP A 219 -22.36 -2.16 19.36
CA ASP A 219 -23.54 -1.33 19.58
C ASP A 219 -23.88 -0.48 18.34
N GLY A 220 -22.87 0.11 17.70
CA GLY A 220 -22.98 0.87 16.45
C GLY A 220 -23.47 0.01 15.29
N LYS A 221 -22.94 -1.21 15.12
CA LYS A 221 -23.42 -2.19 14.14
C LYS A 221 -24.82 -2.70 14.47
N SER A 222 -25.14 -2.93 15.74
CA SER A 222 -26.49 -3.29 16.17
C SER A 222 -27.49 -2.18 15.81
N LYS A 223 -27.14 -0.91 16.07
CA LYS A 223 -27.91 0.29 15.71
C LYS A 223 -28.01 0.51 14.19
N SER A 224 -26.94 0.27 13.44
CA SER A 224 -26.93 0.33 11.98
C SER A 224 -27.78 -0.79 11.36
N ALA A 225 -27.68 -2.00 11.91
CA ALA A 225 -28.53 -3.14 11.53
C ALA A 225 -30.00 -2.90 11.90
N THR A 226 -30.31 -2.12 12.95
CA THR A 226 -31.68 -1.68 13.24
C THR A 226 -32.17 -0.54 12.35
N MET A 227 -31.29 0.15 11.61
CA MET A 227 -31.65 1.14 10.60
C MET A 227 -31.70 0.58 9.17
N VAL A 228 -31.32 -0.68 8.95
CA VAL A 228 -31.47 -1.39 7.67
C VAL A 228 -32.48 -2.52 7.86
N ASN A 229 -33.74 -2.18 7.56
CA ASN A 229 -34.94 -3.03 7.42
C ASN A 229 -35.68 -3.46 8.70
N ASN A 230 -36.94 -3.01 8.76
CA ASN A 230 -38.12 -3.82 9.09
C ASN A 230 -37.82 -5.17 9.76
N PHE A 231 -37.63 -5.13 11.08
CA PHE A 231 -37.52 -6.29 11.95
C PHE A 231 -38.90 -6.97 12.10
N HIS A 232 -39.38 -7.64 11.06
CA HIS A 232 -40.52 -8.56 11.18
C HIS A 232 -40.43 -9.88 10.42
N GLU A 233 -39.35 -10.17 9.67
CA GLU A 233 -39.27 -11.46 8.95
C GLU A 233 -38.11 -12.39 9.36
N CYS A 234 -37.15 -11.95 10.18
CA CYS A 234 -36.08 -12.83 10.68
C CYS A 234 -36.37 -13.50 12.03
N PHE A 235 -37.30 -12.96 12.84
CA PHE A 235 -37.65 -13.55 14.13
C PHE A 235 -38.59 -14.76 13.99
N ASP A 236 -39.45 -14.78 12.97
CA ASP A 236 -40.38 -15.89 12.72
C ASP A 236 -39.71 -17.15 12.14
N PHE A 237 -38.56 -17.01 11.47
CA PHE A 237 -37.81 -18.14 10.92
C PHE A 237 -37.09 -18.94 12.03
N LEU A 238 -36.48 -18.25 13.00
CA LEU A 238 -35.82 -18.91 14.13
C LEU A 238 -36.82 -19.52 15.13
N VAL A 239 -37.97 -18.87 15.36
CA VAL A 239 -39.03 -19.43 16.22
C VAL A 239 -39.68 -20.65 15.57
N SER A 240 -39.91 -20.62 14.25
CA SER A 240 -40.45 -21.79 13.52
C SER A 240 -39.50 -22.99 13.52
N VAL A 241 -38.18 -22.77 13.36
CA VAL A 241 -37.18 -23.86 13.36
C VAL A 241 -37.01 -24.46 14.75
N VAL A 242 -37.03 -23.65 15.82
CA VAL A 242 -36.94 -24.16 17.20
C VAL A 242 -38.19 -24.92 17.61
N ILE A 243 -39.40 -24.46 17.22
CA ILE A 243 -40.65 -25.19 17.50
C ILE A 243 -40.71 -26.53 16.73
N PHE A 244 -40.21 -26.58 15.49
CA PHE A 244 -40.21 -27.81 14.68
C PHE A 244 -39.25 -28.88 15.23
N VAL A 245 -38.12 -28.46 15.82
CA VAL A 245 -37.14 -29.39 16.42
C VAL A 245 -37.62 -29.92 17.79
N VAL A 246 -38.36 -29.11 18.57
CA VAL A 246 -38.86 -29.53 19.89
C VAL A 246 -40.12 -30.42 19.82
N THR A 247 -40.87 -30.38 18.72
CA THR A 247 -42.10 -31.21 18.55
C THR A 247 -41.87 -32.56 17.84
N GLN A 248 -40.62 -32.85 17.46
CA GLN A 248 -40.21 -34.11 16.81
C GLN A 248 -39.28 -34.97 17.71
N LEU A 249 -39.20 -34.65 19.01
CA LEU A 249 -38.50 -35.43 20.04
C LEU A 249 -39.49 -35.94 21.10
#